data_AF-A0A960ALD6-F1
#
_entry.id   AF-A0A960ALD6-F1
#
_cell.length_a   1.000
_cell.length_b   1.000
_cell.length_c   1.000
_cell.angle_alpha   90.00
_cell.angle_beta   90.00
_cell.angle_gamma   90.00
#
_symmetry.space_group_name_H-M   'P 1'
#
loop_
_entity.id
_entity.type
_entity.pdbx_description
1 polymer ?
#
loop_
_entity_poly.entity_id
_entity_poly.type
_entity_poly.pdbx_seq_one_letter_code
_entity_poly.pdbx_strand_id
1 'polypeptide(L)'
;DYQDIDAMFGTLEDFDRLLAGVHARGMKLIMDLVVNHTSDEHPWFIESRSSRDNPKRDWYWWRDGTADGPPNNWGSIFSGSAWQLDESTGQYYLHLFSRKQPDLNWENSEVRQAVYAMMNWWLDRGVDGFRMDVINLLSKTPGLPDGRIPAGGLFGDGGPYYLNGPRLHEFLQEMDRAVFADREAELLTVGETPGVSVELARVLTDPANRELDMVFQFEHMELDHGTTKWDHQPMDLVDLKANLAKWQNGLSDVGWNSLYWNNHDQPRIVSRYGDDEVHWYESATLLATVLHMHKGTPYIYQGEELGMTNYPFSGIEDYRDVESLNHYYEAVDRQRIPPEKVLPGLRIVSRDNARTPVQWDDSPGAGFSSGAAWLPVNPNHVTINAAAQVADPDSVFHYYRRLIALRHEDPVVCEGEFELLLPTDPVVHAFTRTLGAERLLVVANFSGDVAQCPIELDGEIVIANYREPTGQSLRPWEARVYRQRID
;
A
#
# COMPACT_ATOMS: atom_id res chain seq x y z
N ASP A 1 7.38 -20.36 -7.61
CA ASP A 1 7.66 -21.26 -6.48
C ASP A 1 7.99 -20.36 -5.29
N TYR A 2 7.55 -20.69 -4.08
CA TYR A 2 7.85 -19.85 -2.91
C TYR A 2 9.32 -19.91 -2.46
N GLN A 3 10.06 -20.97 -2.79
CA GLN A 3 11.44 -21.17 -2.34
C GLN A 3 12.47 -20.92 -3.46
N ASP A 4 12.09 -20.15 -4.46
CA ASP A 4 12.96 -19.75 -5.57
C ASP A 4 12.73 -18.28 -5.93
N ILE A 5 13.64 -17.72 -6.72
CA ILE A 5 13.54 -16.36 -7.26
C ILE A 5 13.04 -16.45 -8.70
N ASP A 6 12.14 -15.54 -9.09
CA ASP A 6 11.72 -15.45 -10.49
C ASP A 6 12.95 -15.21 -11.38
N ALA A 7 13.11 -16.03 -12.42
CA ALA A 7 14.27 -15.99 -13.30
C ALA A 7 14.47 -14.63 -13.99
N MET A 8 13.42 -13.79 -14.08
CA MET A 8 13.52 -12.41 -14.53
C MET A 8 14.36 -11.53 -13.60
N PHE A 9 14.32 -11.78 -12.28
CA PHE A 9 15.04 -11.00 -11.28
C PHE A 9 16.42 -11.55 -10.97
N GLY A 10 16.67 -12.83 -11.26
CA GLY A 10 17.97 -13.46 -11.11
C GLY A 10 17.88 -14.83 -10.45
N THR A 11 18.86 -15.14 -9.61
CA THR A 11 18.98 -16.43 -8.92
C THR A 11 18.93 -16.28 -7.40
N LEU A 12 18.80 -17.40 -6.68
CA LEU A 12 18.97 -17.44 -5.24
C LEU A 12 20.36 -16.94 -4.78
N GLU A 13 21.40 -17.11 -5.60
CA GLU A 13 22.74 -16.59 -5.33
C GLU A 13 22.79 -15.06 -5.45
N ASP A 14 22.06 -14.49 -6.41
CA ASP A 14 21.91 -13.04 -6.53
C ASP A 14 21.16 -12.45 -5.35
N PHE A 15 20.13 -13.16 -4.86
CA PHE A 15 19.42 -12.79 -3.64
C PHE A 15 20.34 -12.79 -2.42
N ASP A 16 21.17 -13.82 -2.24
CA ASP A 16 22.13 -13.87 -1.12
C ASP A 16 23.11 -12.70 -1.14
N ARG A 17 23.56 -12.33 -2.35
CA ARG A 17 24.43 -11.17 -2.54
C ARG A 17 23.71 -9.86 -2.23
N LEU A 18 22.42 -9.74 -2.58
CA LEU A 18 21.58 -8.60 -2.18
C LEU A 18 21.48 -8.53 -0.66
N LEU A 19 21.06 -9.61 -0.01
CA LEU A 19 20.88 -9.69 1.44
C LEU A 19 22.16 -9.32 2.20
N ALA A 20 23.29 -9.93 1.82
CA ALA A 20 24.59 -9.62 2.40
C ALA A 20 24.99 -8.14 2.17
N GLY A 21 24.71 -7.60 0.98
CA GLY A 21 24.97 -6.20 0.65
C GLY A 21 24.13 -5.20 1.46
N VAL A 22 22.87 -5.54 1.74
CA VAL A 22 21.95 -4.76 2.58
C VAL A 22 22.44 -4.78 4.04
N HIS A 23 22.73 -5.96 4.60
CA HIS A 23 23.21 -6.11 5.97
C HIS A 23 24.57 -5.46 6.21
N ALA A 24 25.49 -5.54 5.24
CA ALA A 24 26.81 -4.88 5.33
C ALA A 24 26.72 -3.35 5.44
N ARG A 25 25.57 -2.77 5.08
CA ARG A 25 25.27 -1.33 5.20
C ARG A 25 24.41 -1.00 6.42
N GLY A 26 24.17 -1.97 7.31
CA GLY A 26 23.33 -1.79 8.49
C GLY A 26 21.84 -1.66 8.19
N MET A 27 21.41 -2.04 6.98
CA MET A 27 20.01 -2.02 6.57
C MET A 27 19.37 -3.40 6.79
N LYS A 28 18.04 -3.43 6.77
CA LYS A 28 17.21 -4.63 6.94
C LYS A 28 16.48 -4.95 5.63
N LEU A 29 16.24 -6.22 5.35
CA LEU A 29 15.48 -6.67 4.17
C LEU A 29 14.26 -7.48 4.61
N ILE A 30 13.07 -6.94 4.41
CA ILE A 30 11.81 -7.68 4.54
C ILE A 30 11.35 -8.17 3.17
N MET A 31 10.60 -9.27 3.14
CA MET A 31 10.05 -9.86 1.91
C MET A 31 8.53 -9.71 1.85
N ASP A 32 7.98 -9.58 0.64
CA ASP A 32 6.53 -9.70 0.45
C ASP A 32 6.11 -11.18 0.56
N LEU A 33 5.07 -11.45 1.33
CA LEU A 33 4.57 -12.79 1.65
C LEU A 33 3.13 -12.92 1.17
N VAL A 34 2.95 -13.51 -0.01
CA VAL A 34 1.64 -13.75 -0.62
C VAL A 34 1.16 -15.16 -0.31
N VAL A 35 0.39 -15.33 0.77
CA VAL A 35 -0.05 -16.65 1.25
C VAL A 35 -1.58 -16.79 1.35
N ASN A 36 -2.33 -15.79 0.88
CA ASN A 36 -3.76 -15.95 0.64
C ASN A 36 -4.04 -16.90 -0.55
N HIS A 37 -3.19 -16.85 -1.58
CA HIS A 37 -3.32 -17.61 -2.82
C HIS A 37 -1.94 -17.97 -3.39
N THR A 38 -1.90 -18.94 -4.29
CA THR A 38 -0.70 -19.23 -5.11
C THR A 38 -1.02 -18.97 -6.59
N SER A 39 -0.02 -19.08 -7.47
CA SER A 39 -0.29 -19.26 -8.89
C SER A 39 -1.03 -20.59 -9.14
N ASP A 40 -1.88 -20.65 -10.19
CA ASP A 40 -2.43 -21.90 -10.73
C ASP A 40 -1.38 -22.80 -11.41
N GLU A 41 -0.17 -22.29 -11.59
CA GLU A 41 1.00 -23.03 -12.07
C GLU A 41 1.84 -23.59 -10.89
N HIS A 42 1.44 -23.33 -9.64
CA HIS A 42 2.12 -23.88 -8.47
C HIS A 42 1.94 -25.41 -8.39
N PRO A 43 2.97 -26.20 -8.03
CA PRO A 43 2.85 -27.66 -7.92
C PRO A 43 1.67 -28.11 -7.04
N TRP A 44 1.39 -27.38 -5.95
CA TRP A 44 0.25 -27.66 -5.09
C TRP A 44 -1.09 -27.56 -5.83
N PHE A 45 -1.30 -26.56 -6.68
CA PHE A 45 -2.53 -26.42 -7.44
C PHE A 45 -2.62 -27.45 -8.56
N ILE A 46 -1.49 -27.73 -9.24
CA ILE A 46 -1.41 -28.77 -10.27
C ILE A 46 -1.81 -30.13 -9.71
N GLU A 47 -1.32 -30.50 -8.53
CA GLU A 47 -1.74 -31.71 -7.82
C GLU A 47 -3.20 -31.63 -7.38
N SER A 48 -3.62 -30.52 -6.76
CA SER A 48 -4.99 -30.32 -6.25
C SER A 48 -6.07 -30.43 -7.34
N ARG A 49 -5.78 -29.94 -8.55
CA ARG A 49 -6.71 -29.98 -9.69
C ARG A 49 -6.71 -31.32 -10.42
N SER A 50 -5.73 -32.18 -10.19
CA SER A 50 -5.55 -33.42 -10.96
C SER A 50 -6.69 -34.44 -10.79
N SER A 51 -7.30 -34.50 -9.60
CA SER A 51 -8.47 -35.32 -9.32
C SER A 51 -9.16 -34.87 -8.04
N ARG A 52 -10.42 -35.30 -7.84
CA ARG A 52 -11.20 -34.98 -6.62
C ARG A 52 -10.73 -35.74 -5.37
N ASP A 53 -9.92 -36.78 -5.54
CA ASP A 53 -9.40 -37.64 -4.47
C ASP A 53 -7.88 -37.46 -4.24
N ASN A 54 -7.23 -36.52 -4.93
CA ASN A 54 -5.84 -36.19 -4.70
C ASN A 54 -5.64 -35.70 -3.25
N PRO A 55 -4.57 -36.11 -2.53
CA PRO A 55 -4.31 -35.63 -1.17
C PRO A 55 -4.24 -34.11 -1.02
N LYS A 56 -3.80 -33.40 -2.06
CA LYS A 56 -3.78 -31.93 -2.09
C LYS A 56 -5.08 -31.29 -2.56
N ARG A 57 -6.17 -32.06 -2.76
CA ARG A 57 -7.45 -31.51 -3.22
C ARG A 57 -7.92 -30.38 -2.30
N ASP A 58 -7.91 -30.62 -1.00
CA ASP A 58 -8.36 -29.65 0.01
C ASP A 58 -7.30 -28.60 0.38
N TRP A 59 -6.24 -28.44 -0.41
CA TRP A 59 -5.30 -27.32 -0.27
C TRP A 59 -5.86 -26.02 -0.86
N TYR A 60 -6.91 -26.11 -1.67
CA TYR A 60 -7.61 -24.98 -2.29
C TYR A 60 -9.12 -25.12 -2.09
N TRP A 61 -9.85 -24.04 -2.30
CA TRP A 61 -11.31 -24.01 -2.16
C TRP A 61 -12.02 -24.54 -3.40
N TRP A 62 -12.42 -25.82 -3.39
CA TRP A 62 -13.22 -26.44 -4.45
C TRP A 62 -14.69 -26.62 -4.07
N ARG A 63 -15.62 -26.25 -4.95
CA ARG A 63 -17.06 -26.44 -4.72
C ARG A 63 -17.79 -26.88 -5.98
N ASP A 64 -18.84 -27.68 -5.79
CA ASP A 64 -19.80 -27.95 -6.86
C ASP A 64 -20.57 -26.66 -7.17
N GLY A 65 -20.89 -26.45 -8.44
CA GLY A 65 -21.78 -25.35 -8.85
C GLY A 65 -23.24 -25.59 -8.43
N THR A 66 -24.07 -24.58 -8.63
CA THR A 66 -25.52 -24.68 -8.53
C THR A 66 -26.15 -24.94 -9.90
N ALA A 67 -27.46 -25.15 -9.96
CA ALA A 67 -28.18 -25.26 -11.24
C ALA A 67 -28.03 -23.99 -12.10
N ASP A 68 -27.78 -22.85 -11.46
CA ASP A 68 -27.72 -21.52 -12.09
C ASP A 68 -26.28 -21.04 -12.33
N GLY A 69 -25.26 -21.85 -12.01
CA GLY A 69 -23.86 -21.57 -12.31
C GLY A 69 -22.92 -21.76 -11.13
N PRO A 70 -22.03 -20.79 -10.81
CA PRO A 70 -21.06 -20.92 -9.73
C PRO A 70 -21.66 -21.23 -8.34
N PRO A 71 -20.82 -21.65 -7.36
CA PRO A 71 -21.25 -22.00 -6.01
C PRO A 71 -21.95 -20.86 -5.24
N ASN A 72 -21.54 -19.61 -5.49
CA ASN A 72 -22.18 -18.40 -5.01
C ASN A 72 -21.97 -17.26 -6.02
N ASN A 73 -22.52 -16.09 -5.73
CA ASN A 73 -22.51 -14.94 -6.63
C ASN A 73 -21.28 -14.01 -6.51
N TRP A 74 -20.22 -14.38 -5.78
CA TRP A 74 -19.10 -13.46 -5.49
C TRP A 74 -18.38 -12.97 -6.75
N GLY A 75 -18.04 -11.68 -6.75
CA GLY A 75 -17.17 -11.04 -7.73
C GLY A 75 -15.69 -11.14 -7.37
N SER A 76 -14.84 -11.33 -8.38
CA SER A 76 -13.39 -11.18 -8.25
C SER A 76 -13.04 -9.69 -8.18
N ILE A 77 -12.00 -9.36 -7.41
CA ILE A 77 -11.41 -8.01 -7.31
C ILE A 77 -10.97 -7.51 -8.69
N PHE A 78 -10.55 -8.41 -9.59
CA PHE A 78 -10.10 -8.06 -10.95
C PHE A 78 -11.19 -8.34 -12.02
N SER A 79 -12.47 -8.12 -11.67
CA SER A 79 -13.66 -8.32 -12.50
C SER A 79 -14.03 -9.78 -12.81
N GLY A 80 -15.31 -10.00 -13.09
CA GLY A 80 -15.87 -11.34 -13.31
C GLY A 80 -16.22 -12.08 -12.02
N SER A 81 -16.63 -13.34 -12.15
CA SER A 81 -16.89 -14.21 -11.00
C SER A 81 -15.60 -14.56 -10.26
N ALA A 82 -15.67 -14.72 -8.94
CA ALA A 82 -14.59 -15.26 -8.11
C ALA A 82 -14.44 -16.79 -8.23
N TRP A 83 -15.19 -17.43 -9.11
CA TRP A 83 -15.20 -18.88 -9.29
C TRP A 83 -14.90 -19.26 -10.74
N GLN A 84 -13.91 -20.13 -10.92
CA GLN A 84 -13.55 -20.66 -12.22
C GLN A 84 -13.82 -22.15 -12.27
N LEU A 85 -14.61 -22.59 -13.25
CA LEU A 85 -14.89 -23.99 -13.51
C LEU A 85 -13.62 -24.69 -14.00
N ASP A 86 -13.27 -25.80 -13.36
CA ASP A 86 -12.32 -26.78 -13.87
C ASP A 86 -13.09 -27.92 -14.53
N GLU A 87 -13.05 -27.99 -15.85
CA GLU A 87 -13.80 -28.99 -16.63
C GLU A 87 -13.39 -30.43 -16.29
N SER A 88 -12.14 -30.64 -15.86
CA SER A 88 -11.61 -31.97 -15.58
C SER A 88 -12.25 -32.63 -14.37
N THR A 89 -12.57 -31.83 -13.34
CA THR A 89 -13.20 -32.31 -12.10
C THR A 89 -14.67 -31.92 -11.96
N GLY A 90 -15.17 -31.04 -12.84
CA GLY A 90 -16.55 -30.54 -12.82
C GLY A 90 -16.86 -29.62 -11.62
N GLN A 91 -15.83 -29.14 -10.93
CA GLN A 91 -15.95 -28.26 -9.77
C GLN A 91 -15.36 -26.89 -10.08
N TYR A 92 -15.78 -25.89 -9.31
CA TYR A 92 -15.22 -24.55 -9.35
C TYR A 92 -14.16 -24.39 -8.27
N TYR A 93 -13.07 -23.70 -8.58
CA TYR A 93 -12.12 -23.22 -7.57
C TYR A 93 -12.32 -21.73 -7.30
N LEU A 94 -12.12 -21.31 -6.05
CA LEU A 94 -12.19 -19.91 -5.63
C LEU A 94 -10.91 -19.18 -6.06
N HIS A 95 -11.09 -17.96 -6.57
CA HIS A 95 -10.03 -16.99 -6.78
C HIS A 95 -10.58 -15.58 -6.49
N LEU A 96 -10.19 -14.99 -5.36
CA LEU A 96 -10.61 -13.62 -5.01
C LEU A 96 -9.98 -12.58 -5.96
N PHE A 97 -8.81 -12.91 -6.53
CA PHE A 97 -8.09 -12.09 -7.50
C PHE A 97 -8.22 -12.68 -8.92
N SER A 98 -7.12 -12.71 -9.68
CA SER A 98 -7.09 -13.31 -11.02
C SER A 98 -7.46 -14.80 -10.96
N ARG A 99 -8.00 -15.35 -12.06
CA ARG A 99 -8.22 -16.79 -12.22
C ARG A 99 -6.94 -17.61 -12.08
N LYS A 100 -5.78 -16.98 -12.30
CA LYS A 100 -4.45 -17.55 -12.08
C LYS A 100 -3.96 -17.49 -10.63
N GLN A 101 -4.79 -16.99 -9.72
CA GLN A 101 -4.49 -16.83 -8.30
C GLN A 101 -5.51 -17.61 -7.44
N PRO A 102 -5.57 -18.96 -7.53
CA PRO A 102 -6.46 -19.77 -6.69
C PRO A 102 -6.14 -19.62 -5.19
N ASP A 103 -7.19 -19.37 -4.40
CA ASP A 103 -7.09 -19.16 -2.96
C ASP A 103 -6.71 -20.44 -2.22
N LEU A 104 -5.72 -20.33 -1.33
CA LEU A 104 -5.33 -21.40 -0.42
C LEU A 104 -6.42 -21.62 0.64
N ASN A 105 -6.60 -22.88 1.01
CA ASN A 105 -7.53 -23.29 2.06
C ASN A 105 -6.85 -23.33 3.43
N TRP A 106 -6.87 -22.21 4.14
CA TRP A 106 -6.29 -22.06 5.48
C TRP A 106 -6.99 -22.89 6.57
N GLU A 107 -8.21 -23.39 6.32
CA GLU A 107 -8.86 -24.34 7.23
C GLU A 107 -8.07 -25.66 7.30
N ASN A 108 -7.33 -26.01 6.25
CA ASN A 108 -6.46 -27.18 6.20
C ASN A 108 -5.14 -26.94 6.93
N SER A 109 -4.88 -27.70 7.99
CA SER A 109 -3.63 -27.59 8.77
C SER A 109 -2.38 -27.91 7.95
N GLU A 110 -2.45 -28.79 6.95
CA GLU A 110 -1.28 -29.11 6.10
C GLU A 110 -0.85 -27.90 5.27
N VAL A 111 -1.80 -27.10 4.79
CA VAL A 111 -1.51 -25.83 4.09
C VAL A 111 -0.78 -24.88 5.02
N ARG A 112 -1.30 -24.67 6.24
CA ARG A 112 -0.68 -23.77 7.22
C ARG A 112 0.73 -24.21 7.58
N GLN A 113 0.93 -25.50 7.85
CA GLN A 113 2.26 -26.04 8.16
C GLN A 113 3.24 -25.91 6.98
N ALA A 114 2.78 -26.11 5.74
CA ALA A 114 3.61 -25.90 4.55
C ALA A 114 4.02 -24.43 4.39
N VAL A 115 3.09 -23.50 4.64
CA VAL A 115 3.37 -22.06 4.64
C VAL A 115 4.38 -21.70 5.74
N TYR A 116 4.21 -22.19 6.97
CA TYR A 116 5.14 -21.91 8.07
C TYR A 116 6.53 -22.47 7.81
N ALA A 117 6.64 -23.67 7.24
CA ALA A 117 7.92 -24.24 6.84
C ALA A 117 8.63 -23.38 5.78
N MET A 118 7.88 -22.84 4.82
CA MET A 118 8.40 -21.94 3.80
C MET A 118 8.84 -20.59 4.40
N MET A 119 8.05 -20.00 5.30
CA MET A 119 8.42 -18.77 6.00
C MET A 119 9.72 -18.95 6.80
N ASN A 120 9.80 -20.05 7.56
CA ASN A 120 11.00 -20.38 8.33
C ASN A 120 12.23 -20.53 7.42
N TRP A 121 12.08 -21.12 6.23
CA TRP A 121 13.18 -21.25 5.27
C TRP A 121 13.78 -19.89 4.85
N TRP A 122 12.94 -18.87 4.61
CA TRP A 122 13.42 -17.52 4.27
C TRP A 122 14.04 -16.79 5.46
N LEU A 123 13.45 -16.92 6.65
CA LEU A 123 14.01 -16.31 7.86
C LEU A 123 15.33 -16.97 8.27
N ASP A 124 15.46 -18.29 8.10
CA ASP A 124 16.72 -19.02 8.35
C ASP A 124 17.82 -18.64 7.34
N ARG A 125 17.43 -18.15 6.16
CA ARG A 125 18.34 -17.53 5.18
C ARG A 125 18.79 -16.12 5.59
N GLY A 126 18.09 -15.47 6.52
CA GLY A 126 18.46 -14.18 7.11
C GLY A 126 17.56 -13.00 6.74
N VAL A 127 16.39 -13.22 6.15
CA VAL A 127 15.38 -12.16 5.93
C VAL A 127 14.92 -11.60 7.28
N ASP A 128 14.72 -10.28 7.35
CA ASP A 128 14.43 -9.54 8.59
C ASP A 128 12.93 -9.34 8.85
N GLY A 129 12.07 -10.10 8.18
CA GLY A 129 10.62 -10.03 8.36
C GLY A 129 9.81 -10.10 7.07
N PHE A 130 8.50 -9.87 7.19
CA PHE A 130 7.56 -9.97 6.09
C PHE A 130 6.57 -8.81 6.04
N ARG A 131 6.31 -8.32 4.83
CA ARG A 131 5.08 -7.64 4.47
C ARG A 131 4.09 -8.70 3.97
N MET A 132 2.93 -8.82 4.58
CA MET A 132 2.01 -9.93 4.33
C MET A 132 0.82 -9.46 3.50
N ASP A 133 0.76 -9.91 2.25
CA ASP A 133 -0.23 -9.51 1.25
C ASP A 133 -1.64 -9.97 1.64
N VAL A 134 -2.58 -9.02 1.65
CA VAL A 134 -4.00 -9.21 2.00
C VAL A 134 -4.23 -10.22 3.13
N ILE A 135 -3.42 -10.13 4.18
CA ILE A 135 -3.34 -11.16 5.22
C ILE A 135 -4.66 -11.31 5.99
N ASN A 136 -5.52 -10.30 5.97
CA ASN A 136 -6.84 -10.37 6.57
C ASN A 136 -7.88 -11.15 5.72
N LEU A 137 -7.50 -11.68 4.55
CA LEU A 137 -8.37 -12.49 3.68
C LEU A 137 -8.22 -14.00 3.91
N LEU A 138 -7.31 -14.45 4.78
CA LEU A 138 -7.00 -15.88 4.93
C LEU A 138 -8.20 -16.73 5.34
N SER A 139 -9.02 -16.22 6.28
CA SER A 139 -10.16 -16.94 6.82
C SER A 139 -11.42 -16.63 6.02
N LYS A 140 -12.07 -17.66 5.47
CA LYS A 140 -13.34 -17.54 4.76
C LYS A 140 -14.48 -18.07 5.63
N THR A 141 -15.64 -17.42 5.54
CA THR A 141 -16.84 -17.82 6.29
C THR A 141 -17.33 -19.19 5.82
N PRO A 142 -17.55 -20.16 6.75
CA PRO A 142 -18.09 -21.46 6.40
C PRO A 142 -19.39 -21.36 5.60
N GLY A 143 -19.52 -22.20 4.57
CA GLY A 143 -20.68 -22.20 3.68
C GLY A 143 -20.62 -21.20 2.52
N LEU A 144 -19.73 -20.20 2.57
CA LEU A 144 -19.49 -19.23 1.48
C LEU A 144 -20.81 -18.60 0.95
N PRO A 145 -21.60 -17.95 1.82
CA PRO A 145 -22.93 -17.43 1.45
C PRO A 145 -22.88 -16.36 0.36
N ASP A 146 -23.99 -16.15 -0.35
CA ASP A 146 -24.10 -15.11 -1.37
C ASP A 146 -23.86 -13.70 -0.82
N GLY A 147 -23.15 -12.92 -1.62
CA GLY A 147 -22.90 -11.49 -1.43
C GLY A 147 -24.08 -10.62 -1.85
N ARG A 148 -24.19 -9.45 -1.23
CA ARG A 148 -25.13 -8.41 -1.70
C ARG A 148 -24.62 -7.85 -3.01
N ILE A 149 -25.45 -7.82 -4.05
CA ILE A 149 -25.10 -7.18 -5.33
C ILE A 149 -25.23 -5.65 -5.16
N PRO A 150 -24.14 -4.88 -5.36
CA PRO A 150 -24.20 -3.41 -5.33
C PRO A 150 -25.09 -2.86 -6.46
N ALA A 151 -25.58 -1.63 -6.31
CA ALA A 151 -26.40 -1.01 -7.35
C ALA A 151 -25.60 -0.88 -8.66
N GLY A 152 -26.12 -1.46 -9.74
CA GLY A 152 -25.42 -1.50 -11.05
C GLY A 152 -24.29 -2.55 -11.15
N GLY A 153 -24.05 -3.34 -10.09
CA GLY A 153 -23.06 -4.41 -10.09
C GLY A 153 -23.54 -5.68 -10.81
N LEU A 154 -22.59 -6.43 -11.37
CA LEU A 154 -22.86 -7.74 -12.01
C LEU A 154 -22.73 -8.92 -11.03
N PHE A 155 -21.97 -8.74 -9.95
CA PHE A 155 -21.62 -9.77 -8.98
C PHE A 155 -21.90 -9.30 -7.56
N GLY A 156 -22.05 -10.25 -6.64
CA GLY A 156 -22.22 -9.99 -5.21
C GLY A 156 -20.90 -9.60 -4.55
N ASP A 157 -20.98 -8.68 -3.60
CA ASP A 157 -19.86 -8.35 -2.71
C ASP A 157 -19.65 -9.48 -1.69
N GLY A 158 -18.58 -10.24 -1.88
CA GLY A 158 -18.15 -11.29 -0.96
C GLY A 158 -17.33 -10.78 0.23
N GLY A 159 -16.93 -9.51 0.23
CA GLY A 159 -16.07 -8.87 1.24
C GLY A 159 -16.45 -9.22 2.68
N PRO A 160 -17.73 -9.06 3.09
CA PRO A 160 -18.18 -9.38 4.44
C PRO A 160 -17.94 -10.82 4.92
N TYR A 161 -17.63 -11.75 4.00
CA TYR A 161 -17.47 -13.16 4.30
C TYR A 161 -16.02 -13.65 4.25
N TYR A 162 -15.08 -12.85 3.74
CA TYR A 162 -13.66 -13.20 3.71
C TYR A 162 -12.75 -12.11 4.31
N LEU A 163 -13.18 -10.84 4.35
CA LEU A 163 -12.44 -9.79 5.03
C LEU A 163 -12.55 -9.99 6.53
N ASN A 164 -11.41 -10.07 7.20
CA ASN A 164 -11.32 -10.22 8.64
C ASN A 164 -12.11 -11.45 9.13
N GLY A 165 -11.98 -12.57 8.41
CA GLY A 165 -12.79 -13.76 8.62
C GLY A 165 -12.68 -14.37 10.02
N PRO A 166 -13.60 -15.30 10.36
CA PRO A 166 -13.86 -15.70 11.75
C PRO A 166 -12.68 -16.35 12.48
N ARG A 167 -11.70 -16.88 11.74
CA ARG A 167 -10.50 -17.53 12.30
C ARG A 167 -9.21 -16.76 12.03
N LEU A 168 -9.29 -15.50 11.57
CA LEU A 168 -8.10 -14.70 11.24
C LEU A 168 -7.11 -14.63 12.41
N HIS A 169 -7.56 -14.16 13.58
CA HIS A 169 -6.73 -14.05 14.77
C HIS A 169 -6.12 -15.41 15.18
N GLU A 170 -6.91 -16.49 15.11
CA GLU A 170 -6.41 -17.84 15.41
C GLU A 170 -5.24 -18.23 14.49
N PHE A 171 -5.37 -17.96 13.18
CA PHE A 171 -4.33 -18.27 12.20
C PHE A 171 -3.08 -17.41 12.35
N LEU A 172 -3.23 -16.13 12.67
CA LEU A 172 -2.09 -15.23 12.91
C LEU A 172 -1.34 -15.60 14.19
N GLN A 173 -2.05 -15.91 15.27
CA GLN A 173 -1.42 -16.37 16.51
C GLN A 173 -0.78 -17.76 16.36
N GLU A 174 -1.35 -18.64 15.54
CA GLU A 174 -0.71 -19.91 15.17
C GLU A 174 0.58 -19.67 14.38
N MET A 175 0.56 -18.72 13.42
CA MET A 175 1.71 -18.31 12.64
C MET A 175 2.83 -17.74 13.53
N ASP A 176 2.51 -16.83 14.46
CA ASP A 176 3.49 -16.29 15.43
C ASP A 176 4.17 -17.41 16.20
N ARG A 177 3.40 -18.30 16.82
CA ARG A 177 3.96 -19.43 17.58
C ARG A 177 4.85 -20.34 16.73
N ALA A 178 4.50 -20.55 15.47
CA ALA A 178 5.21 -21.49 14.59
C ALA A 178 6.42 -20.88 13.87
N VAL A 179 6.49 -19.56 13.75
CA VAL A 179 7.47 -18.87 12.88
C VAL A 179 8.28 -17.82 13.61
N PHE A 180 7.65 -16.97 14.43
CA PHE A 180 8.27 -15.77 14.98
C PHE A 180 8.65 -15.92 16.46
N ALA A 181 7.88 -16.69 17.23
CA ALA A 181 7.92 -16.63 18.68
C ALA A 181 9.23 -17.02 19.35
N ASP A 182 9.97 -17.94 18.74
CA ASP A 182 11.22 -18.50 19.26
C ASP A 182 12.46 -17.89 18.55
N ARG A 183 12.29 -16.84 17.75
CA ARG A 183 13.40 -16.20 17.04
C ARG A 183 14.08 -15.15 17.91
N GLU A 184 15.41 -15.20 17.96
CA GLU A 184 16.23 -14.19 18.64
C GLU A 184 16.41 -12.91 17.83
N ALA A 185 16.23 -12.98 16.50
CA ALA A 185 16.36 -11.84 15.61
C ALA A 185 15.19 -10.87 15.77
N GLU A 186 15.48 -9.57 15.72
CA GLU A 186 14.45 -8.53 15.58
C GLU A 186 13.86 -8.62 14.17
N LEU A 187 12.61 -9.06 14.08
CA LEU A 187 11.86 -9.19 12.83
C LEU A 187 10.73 -8.17 12.78
N LEU A 188 10.37 -7.76 11.57
CA LEU A 188 9.22 -6.91 11.34
C LEU A 188 8.11 -7.66 10.59
N THR A 189 6.89 -7.61 11.12
CA THR A 189 5.68 -8.13 10.49
C THR A 189 4.71 -6.99 10.21
N VAL A 190 4.43 -6.74 8.94
CA VAL A 190 3.44 -5.75 8.52
C VAL A 190 2.37 -6.40 7.67
N GLY A 191 1.12 -6.36 8.11
CA GLY A 191 -0.01 -6.89 7.33
C GLY A 191 -0.57 -5.85 6.38
N GLU A 192 -0.79 -6.20 5.12
CA GLU A 192 -1.72 -5.45 4.28
C GLU A 192 -3.14 -5.90 4.58
N THR A 193 -3.99 -4.96 5.00
CA THR A 193 -5.33 -5.28 5.50
C THR A 193 -6.39 -4.35 4.90
N PRO A 194 -6.86 -4.59 3.66
CA PRO A 194 -7.95 -3.82 3.06
C PRO A 194 -9.21 -3.85 3.95
N GLY A 195 -9.90 -2.73 4.08
CA GLY A 195 -11.13 -2.62 4.88
C GLY A 195 -10.97 -2.83 6.39
N VAL A 196 -9.75 -2.78 6.92
CA VAL A 196 -9.50 -2.85 8.37
C VAL A 196 -10.05 -1.62 9.08
N SER A 197 -10.71 -1.81 10.24
CA SER A 197 -11.08 -0.69 11.11
C SER A 197 -9.97 -0.40 12.12
N VAL A 198 -10.01 0.78 12.73
CA VAL A 198 -9.07 1.15 13.81
C VAL A 198 -9.14 0.16 14.97
N GLU A 199 -10.34 -0.28 15.36
CA GLU A 199 -10.54 -1.23 16.45
C GLU A 199 -9.88 -2.57 16.15
N LEU A 200 -10.03 -3.06 14.92
CA LEU A 200 -9.40 -4.30 14.50
C LEU A 200 -7.89 -4.15 14.36
N ALA A 201 -7.41 -3.07 13.76
CA ALA A 201 -5.97 -2.78 13.65
C ALA A 201 -5.31 -2.73 15.04
N ARG A 202 -5.97 -2.11 16.02
CA ARG A 202 -5.50 -2.09 17.40
C ARG A 202 -5.34 -3.49 17.99
N VAL A 203 -6.27 -4.41 17.71
CA VAL A 203 -6.16 -5.80 18.16
C VAL A 203 -5.04 -6.53 17.42
N LEU A 204 -5.00 -6.43 16.08
CA LEU A 204 -4.00 -7.07 15.23
C LEU A 204 -2.56 -6.64 15.58
N THR A 205 -2.40 -5.40 16.04
CA THR A 205 -1.09 -4.78 16.32
C THR A 205 -0.79 -4.62 17.81
N ASP A 206 -1.66 -5.11 18.70
CA ASP A 206 -1.36 -5.15 20.13
C ASP A 206 -0.25 -6.19 20.37
N PRO A 207 0.92 -5.79 20.90
CA PRO A 207 2.00 -6.73 21.20
C PRO A 207 1.57 -7.88 22.13
N ALA A 208 0.53 -7.69 22.94
CA ALA A 208 -0.02 -8.73 23.81
C ALA A 208 -0.72 -9.86 23.04
N ASN A 209 -1.27 -9.58 21.85
CA ASN A 209 -1.95 -10.59 21.03
C ASN A 209 -0.99 -11.42 20.20
N ARG A 210 0.23 -10.92 19.96
CA ARG A 210 1.27 -11.60 19.18
C ARG A 210 0.78 -12.03 17.79
N GLU A 211 0.35 -11.03 17.01
CA GLU A 211 -0.15 -11.23 15.65
C GLU A 211 0.75 -10.49 14.64
N LEU A 212 0.62 -9.18 14.52
CA LEU A 212 1.41 -8.34 13.63
C LEU A 212 2.01 -7.15 14.39
N ASP A 213 3.09 -6.56 13.88
CA ASP A 213 3.67 -5.33 14.47
C ASP A 213 2.94 -4.06 14.01
N MET A 214 2.51 -4.05 12.76
CA MET A 214 1.75 -2.94 12.16
C MET A 214 0.86 -3.42 11.00
N VAL A 215 -0.08 -2.58 10.56
CA VAL A 215 -0.93 -2.87 9.41
C VAL A 215 -1.03 -1.69 8.44
N PHE A 216 -1.03 -1.99 7.14
CA PHE A 216 -1.43 -1.04 6.10
C PHE A 216 -2.97 -1.02 6.00
N GLN A 217 -3.52 0.14 6.34
CA GLN A 217 -4.92 0.51 6.13
C GLN A 217 -5.06 1.38 4.88
N PHE A 218 -6.20 1.31 4.20
CA PHE A 218 -6.43 1.96 2.91
C PHE A 218 -7.47 3.08 2.95
N GLU A 219 -8.07 3.39 4.10
CA GLU A 219 -9.16 4.37 4.17
C GLU A 219 -8.75 5.75 3.62
N HIS A 220 -7.54 6.23 3.95
CA HIS A 220 -7.02 7.49 3.41
C HIS A 220 -6.74 7.44 1.90
N MET A 221 -6.60 6.24 1.33
CA MET A 221 -6.47 5.99 -0.11
C MET A 221 -7.81 5.83 -0.82
N GLU A 222 -8.93 5.86 -0.09
CA GLU A 222 -10.28 5.69 -0.62
C GLU A 222 -11.11 6.99 -0.55
N LEU A 223 -10.58 8.06 0.04
CA LEU A 223 -11.29 9.32 0.26
C LEU A 223 -11.66 10.06 -1.03
N ASP A 224 -10.93 9.81 -2.10
CA ASP A 224 -11.13 10.37 -3.44
C ASP A 224 -11.86 9.38 -4.38
N HIS A 225 -12.48 8.33 -3.82
CA HIS A 225 -13.35 7.42 -4.56
C HIS A 225 -14.81 7.90 -4.53
N GLY A 226 -15.47 7.90 -5.68
CA GLY A 226 -16.90 8.06 -5.82
C GLY A 226 -17.63 6.74 -5.58
N THR A 227 -18.46 6.31 -6.53
CA THR A 227 -19.20 5.03 -6.39
C THR A 227 -18.27 3.82 -6.41
N THR A 228 -17.16 3.92 -7.14
CA THR A 228 -16.10 2.93 -7.23
C THR A 228 -14.76 3.68 -7.30
N LYS A 229 -13.64 2.97 -7.15
CA LYS A 229 -12.31 3.59 -7.32
C LYS A 229 -12.09 4.23 -8.70
N TRP A 230 -12.82 3.77 -9.72
CA TRP A 230 -12.72 4.28 -11.10
C TRP A 230 -13.44 5.61 -11.31
N ASP A 231 -14.29 6.00 -10.35
CA ASP A 231 -15.04 7.25 -10.31
C ASP A 231 -14.31 8.23 -9.39
N HIS A 232 -13.18 8.75 -9.84
CA HIS A 232 -12.34 9.64 -9.05
C HIS A 232 -13.05 10.96 -8.73
N GLN A 233 -12.91 11.42 -7.49
CA GLN A 233 -13.40 12.69 -6.98
C GLN A 233 -12.23 13.51 -6.41
N PRO A 234 -12.29 14.85 -6.38
CA PRO A 234 -11.27 15.64 -5.69
C PRO A 234 -11.20 15.26 -4.20
N MET A 235 -9.99 15.15 -3.66
CA MET A 235 -9.77 14.90 -2.23
C MET A 235 -10.21 16.11 -1.40
N ASP A 236 -11.06 15.87 -0.40
CA ASP A 236 -11.41 16.87 0.60
C ASP A 236 -10.41 16.84 1.76
N LEU A 237 -9.76 17.98 2.02
CA LEU A 237 -8.72 18.08 3.05
C LEU A 237 -9.26 17.86 4.47
N VAL A 238 -10.50 18.25 4.76
CA VAL A 238 -11.13 18.03 6.06
C VAL A 238 -11.33 16.53 6.29
N ASP A 239 -11.76 15.80 5.27
CA ASP A 239 -11.90 14.35 5.33
C ASP A 239 -10.54 13.65 5.50
N LEU A 240 -9.51 14.11 4.79
CA LEU A 240 -8.14 13.61 4.96
C LEU A 240 -7.62 13.83 6.38
N LYS A 241 -7.77 15.03 6.94
CA LYS A 241 -7.38 15.35 8.33
C LYS A 241 -8.11 14.48 9.33
N ALA A 242 -9.43 14.35 9.18
CA ALA A 242 -10.25 13.53 10.04
C ALA A 242 -9.80 12.07 9.99
N ASN A 243 -9.51 11.54 8.80
CA ASN A 243 -9.02 10.19 8.63
C ASN A 243 -7.65 9.98 9.32
N LEU A 244 -6.66 10.80 8.99
CA LEU A 244 -5.31 10.68 9.58
C LEU A 244 -5.34 10.81 11.10
N ALA A 245 -6.08 11.79 11.64
CA ALA A 245 -6.23 11.97 13.07
C ALA A 245 -6.95 10.81 13.75
N LYS A 246 -7.95 10.20 13.10
CA LYS A 246 -8.62 9.00 13.59
C LYS A 246 -7.62 7.86 13.81
N TRP A 247 -6.72 7.63 12.85
CA TRP A 247 -5.68 6.60 12.93
C TRP A 247 -4.55 6.92 13.93
N GLN A 248 -4.15 8.20 14.02
CA GLN A 248 -3.17 8.64 15.02
C GLN A 248 -3.67 8.45 16.45
N ASN A 249 -4.91 8.85 16.72
CA ASN A 249 -5.53 8.71 18.04
C ASN A 249 -5.92 7.26 18.34
N GLY A 250 -6.38 6.53 17.33
CA GLY A 250 -6.84 5.15 17.47
C GLY A 250 -5.77 4.17 17.90
N LEU A 251 -4.52 4.40 17.49
CA LEU A 251 -3.34 3.59 17.80
C LEU A 251 -2.32 4.36 18.67
N SER A 252 -2.74 5.39 19.40
CA SER A 252 -1.83 6.21 20.20
C SER A 252 -1.17 5.42 21.34
N ASP A 253 -1.97 4.61 22.01
CA ASP A 253 -1.61 3.91 23.26
C ASP A 253 -1.21 2.45 23.02
N VAL A 254 -1.86 1.81 22.04
CA VAL A 254 -1.68 0.39 21.69
C VAL A 254 -1.73 0.27 20.18
N GLY A 255 -0.81 -0.53 19.63
CA GLY A 255 -0.63 -0.68 18.19
C GLY A 255 0.41 0.27 17.61
N TRP A 256 0.65 0.15 16.31
CA TRP A 256 1.61 0.98 15.61
C TRP A 256 1.17 1.24 14.17
N ASN A 257 1.19 2.51 13.76
CA ASN A 257 0.81 2.90 12.39
C ASN A 257 1.95 2.64 11.40
N SER A 258 1.64 2.04 10.25
CA SER A 258 2.43 2.23 9.03
C SER A 258 1.98 3.51 8.33
N LEU A 259 2.91 4.39 7.98
CA LEU A 259 2.62 5.67 7.34
C LEU A 259 3.07 5.59 5.88
N TYR A 260 2.17 5.76 4.93
CA TYR A 260 2.51 5.75 3.50
C TYR A 260 1.57 6.67 2.73
N TRP A 261 1.99 7.10 1.55
CA TRP A 261 1.14 7.84 0.63
C TRP A 261 0.80 7.07 -0.64
N ASN A 262 1.69 6.19 -1.07
CA ASN A 262 1.50 5.35 -2.22
C ASN A 262 2.38 4.11 -2.14
N ASN A 263 2.14 3.20 -3.08
CA ASN A 263 2.87 1.97 -3.28
C ASN A 263 2.66 1.54 -4.75
N HIS A 264 2.99 0.30 -5.07
CA HIS A 264 2.84 -0.25 -6.43
C HIS A 264 1.38 -0.38 -6.91
N ASP A 265 0.40 -0.08 -6.06
CA ASP A 265 -1.04 -0.19 -6.31
C ASP A 265 -1.78 1.15 -6.21
N GLN A 266 -1.08 2.23 -5.84
CA GLN A 266 -1.66 3.56 -5.67
C GLN A 266 -1.02 4.55 -6.64
N PRO A 267 -1.76 5.56 -7.13
CA PRO A 267 -1.18 6.63 -7.94
C PRO A 267 -0.04 7.38 -7.22
N ARG A 268 0.82 8.06 -8.00
CA ARG A 268 1.89 8.89 -7.43
C ARG A 268 1.28 10.05 -6.65
N ILE A 269 1.77 10.28 -5.43
CA ILE A 269 1.06 11.13 -4.46
C ILE A 269 1.05 12.60 -4.86
N VAL A 270 2.15 13.08 -5.45
CA VAL A 270 2.25 14.46 -5.94
C VAL A 270 1.21 14.75 -7.03
N SER A 271 0.87 13.76 -7.86
CA SER A 271 -0.19 13.86 -8.87
C SER A 271 -1.60 13.66 -8.29
N ARG A 272 -1.72 12.95 -7.17
CA ARG A 272 -3.01 12.57 -6.58
C ARG A 272 -3.53 13.64 -5.62
N TYR A 273 -2.74 13.99 -4.60
CA TYR A 273 -3.09 14.92 -3.53
C TYR A 273 -2.19 16.17 -3.50
N GLY A 274 -1.26 16.28 -4.45
CA GLY A 274 -0.40 17.45 -4.63
C GLY A 274 -0.78 18.27 -5.86
N ASP A 275 0.21 18.98 -6.38
CA ASP A 275 0.16 19.69 -7.66
C ASP A 275 1.46 19.38 -8.39
N ASP A 276 1.39 18.52 -9.40
CA ASP A 276 2.53 18.08 -10.20
C ASP A 276 2.80 18.94 -11.44
N GLU A 277 2.09 20.07 -11.60
CA GLU A 277 2.23 20.99 -12.71
C GLU A 277 2.96 22.29 -12.30
N VAL A 278 2.43 23.02 -11.32
CA VAL A 278 2.91 24.37 -10.97
C VAL A 278 3.73 24.33 -9.68
N HIS A 279 3.25 23.64 -8.66
CA HIS A 279 3.84 23.57 -7.33
C HIS A 279 4.44 22.18 -7.02
N TRP A 280 5.09 21.58 -8.01
CA TRP A 280 5.60 20.22 -7.94
C TRP A 280 6.52 19.97 -6.73
N TYR A 281 7.53 20.81 -6.54
CA TYR A 281 8.47 20.67 -5.43
C TYR A 281 7.77 20.95 -4.08
N GLU A 282 7.00 22.03 -4.00
CA GLU A 282 6.36 22.44 -2.75
C GLU A 282 5.31 21.44 -2.29
N SER A 283 4.47 20.94 -3.20
CA SER A 283 3.43 19.97 -2.86
C SER A 283 4.04 18.61 -2.49
N ALA A 284 5.06 18.12 -3.22
CA ALA A 284 5.75 16.89 -2.88
C ALA A 284 6.40 16.94 -1.48
N THR A 285 7.07 18.04 -1.16
CA THR A 285 7.73 18.22 0.15
C THR A 285 6.75 18.51 1.28
N LEU A 286 5.62 19.15 1.00
CA LEU A 286 4.53 19.32 1.97
C LEU A 286 3.89 17.97 2.33
N LEU A 287 3.56 17.15 1.33
CA LEU A 287 3.02 15.80 1.55
C LEU A 287 4.00 14.95 2.35
N ALA A 288 5.29 15.00 2.03
CA ALA A 288 6.35 14.34 2.79
C ALA A 288 6.39 14.82 4.25
N THR A 289 6.34 16.14 4.48
CA THR A 289 6.38 16.74 5.82
C THR A 289 5.21 16.25 6.67
N VAL A 290 4.00 16.35 6.13
CA VAL A 290 2.78 15.94 6.84
C VAL A 290 2.91 14.50 7.27
N LEU A 291 3.17 13.57 6.35
CA LEU A 291 3.26 12.14 6.68
C LEU A 291 4.40 11.81 7.64
N HIS A 292 5.62 12.30 7.38
CA HIS A 292 6.78 11.96 8.18
C HIS A 292 6.71 12.48 9.61
N MET A 293 5.92 13.53 9.87
CA MET A 293 5.70 14.08 11.21
C MET A 293 4.57 13.37 11.99
N HIS A 294 3.92 12.34 11.45
CA HIS A 294 2.96 11.50 12.19
C HIS A 294 3.68 10.44 13.06
N LYS A 295 2.99 9.91 14.08
CA LYS A 295 3.47 8.78 14.90
C LYS A 295 3.28 7.48 14.12
N GLY A 296 4.36 6.71 13.95
CA GLY A 296 4.37 5.48 13.17
C GLY A 296 5.67 5.29 12.37
N THR A 297 5.70 4.26 11.53
CA THR A 297 6.83 3.94 10.63
C THR A 297 6.52 4.40 9.21
N PRO A 298 7.25 5.39 8.66
CA PRO A 298 7.06 5.84 7.29
C PRO A 298 7.63 4.84 6.26
N TYR A 299 6.87 4.63 5.18
CA TYR A 299 7.26 3.90 3.99
C TYR A 299 7.33 4.88 2.82
N ILE A 300 8.47 4.89 2.12
CA ILE A 300 8.69 5.69 0.92
C ILE A 300 8.71 4.73 -0.26
N TYR A 301 7.87 4.96 -1.26
CA TYR A 301 7.85 4.13 -2.45
C TYR A 301 8.86 4.63 -3.50
N GLN A 302 9.51 3.72 -4.22
CA GLN A 302 10.60 4.05 -5.15
C GLN A 302 10.22 5.18 -6.14
N GLY A 303 10.92 6.30 -6.08
CA GLY A 303 10.67 7.48 -6.91
C GLY A 303 9.80 8.55 -6.27
N GLU A 304 9.17 8.29 -5.12
CA GLU A 304 8.48 9.31 -4.32
C GLU A 304 9.47 10.37 -3.82
N GLU A 305 10.66 9.94 -3.40
CA GLU A 305 11.77 10.81 -3.00
C GLU A 305 12.32 11.66 -4.15
N LEU A 306 11.96 11.32 -5.39
CA LEU A 306 12.31 12.08 -6.58
C LEU A 306 11.17 13.00 -7.03
N GLY A 307 9.98 12.89 -6.45
CA GLY A 307 8.76 13.55 -6.93
C GLY A 307 8.25 12.97 -8.25
N MET A 308 8.44 11.67 -8.52
CA MET A 308 7.88 11.04 -9.73
C MET A 308 6.36 11.22 -9.79
N THR A 309 5.84 11.49 -11.00
CA THR A 309 4.43 11.81 -11.25
C THR A 309 3.71 10.65 -11.95
N ASN A 310 2.38 10.70 -11.98
CA ASN A 310 1.57 9.85 -12.83
C ASN A 310 2.02 9.94 -14.31
N TYR A 311 1.80 8.86 -15.05
CA TYR A 311 2.19 8.77 -16.44
C TYR A 311 1.07 9.28 -17.35
N PRO A 312 1.37 10.06 -18.41
CA PRO A 312 0.37 10.59 -19.33
C PRO A 312 -0.12 9.53 -20.35
N PHE A 313 -0.83 8.50 -19.87
CA PHE A 313 -1.36 7.42 -20.70
C PHE A 313 -2.31 7.96 -21.79
N SER A 314 -2.06 7.60 -23.05
CA SER A 314 -2.84 8.07 -24.20
C SER A 314 -4.08 7.22 -24.43
N GLY A 315 -3.92 5.91 -24.45
CA GLY A 315 -4.98 4.94 -24.73
C GLY A 315 -4.84 3.64 -23.93
N ILE A 316 -5.80 2.72 -24.10
CA ILE A 316 -5.84 1.45 -23.35
C ILE A 316 -4.63 0.56 -23.66
N GLU A 317 -4.06 0.69 -24.85
CA GLU A 317 -2.88 -0.01 -25.33
C GLU A 317 -1.59 0.30 -24.54
N ASP A 318 -1.56 1.40 -23.80
CA ASP A 318 -0.42 1.76 -22.97
C ASP A 318 -0.42 1.04 -21.61
N TYR A 319 -1.56 0.51 -21.18
CA TYR A 319 -1.72 -0.17 -19.88
C TYR A 319 -1.27 -1.64 -19.96
N ARG A 320 -0.78 -2.15 -18.84
CA ARG A 320 -0.36 -3.55 -18.65
C ARG A 320 -1.08 -4.20 -17.47
N ASP A 321 -1.54 -3.40 -16.52
CA ASP A 321 -2.22 -3.88 -15.33
C ASP A 321 -3.53 -4.62 -15.65
N VAL A 322 -3.63 -5.85 -15.13
CA VAL A 322 -4.76 -6.74 -15.39
C VAL A 322 -6.08 -6.16 -14.89
N GLU A 323 -6.05 -5.44 -13.77
CA GLU A 323 -7.24 -4.84 -13.18
C GLU A 323 -7.75 -3.69 -14.06
N SER A 324 -6.85 -2.81 -14.52
CA SER A 324 -7.17 -1.72 -15.45
C SER A 324 -7.72 -2.23 -16.78
N LEU A 325 -7.07 -3.25 -17.37
CA LEU A 325 -7.52 -3.86 -18.63
C LEU A 325 -8.89 -4.55 -18.46
N ASN A 326 -9.07 -5.34 -17.41
CA ASN A 326 -10.33 -6.04 -17.16
C ASN A 326 -11.47 -5.07 -16.88
N HIS A 327 -11.24 -4.02 -16.09
CA HIS A 327 -12.23 -2.97 -15.85
C HIS A 327 -12.65 -2.31 -17.16
N TYR A 328 -11.68 -1.92 -18.01
CA TYR A 328 -11.95 -1.32 -19.30
C TYR A 328 -12.84 -2.21 -20.18
N TYR A 329 -12.46 -3.48 -20.37
CA TYR A 329 -13.24 -4.39 -21.23
C TYR A 329 -14.59 -4.76 -20.62
N GLU A 330 -14.72 -4.87 -19.29
CA GLU A 330 -16.02 -5.09 -18.65
C GLU A 330 -16.94 -3.88 -18.86
N ALA A 331 -16.43 -2.66 -18.63
CA ALA A 331 -17.19 -1.43 -18.84
C ALA A 331 -17.59 -1.23 -20.32
N VAL A 332 -16.64 -1.39 -21.24
CA VAL A 332 -16.85 -1.12 -22.67
C VAL A 332 -17.65 -2.23 -23.34
N ASP A 333 -17.27 -3.50 -23.16
CA ASP A 333 -17.87 -4.59 -23.94
C ASP A 333 -19.15 -5.12 -23.32
N ARG A 334 -19.20 -5.23 -21.98
CA ARG A 334 -20.34 -5.81 -21.27
C ARG A 334 -21.36 -4.76 -20.86
N GLN A 335 -20.90 -3.65 -20.27
CA GLN A 335 -21.79 -2.58 -19.81
C GLN A 335 -22.08 -1.52 -20.90
N ARG A 336 -21.38 -1.59 -22.04
CA ARG A 336 -21.57 -0.68 -23.19
C ARG A 336 -21.32 0.79 -22.85
N ILE A 337 -20.40 1.05 -21.92
CA ILE A 337 -19.93 2.38 -21.58
C ILE A 337 -18.91 2.83 -22.65
N PRO A 338 -19.07 4.03 -23.24
CA PRO A 338 -18.11 4.52 -24.24
C PRO A 338 -16.68 4.69 -23.66
N PRO A 339 -15.62 4.32 -24.40
CA PRO A 339 -14.23 4.44 -23.93
C PRO A 339 -13.83 5.81 -23.37
N GLU A 340 -14.33 6.89 -23.97
CA GLU A 340 -14.07 8.27 -23.56
C GLU A 340 -14.57 8.60 -22.14
N LYS A 341 -15.48 7.78 -21.60
CA LYS A 341 -15.95 7.90 -20.21
C LYS A 341 -15.17 7.04 -19.21
N VAL A 342 -14.42 6.04 -19.69
CA VAL A 342 -13.66 5.10 -18.84
C VAL A 342 -12.21 5.54 -18.70
N LEU A 343 -11.59 5.97 -19.80
CA LEU A 343 -10.17 6.34 -19.83
C LEU A 343 -9.78 7.48 -18.86
N PRO A 344 -10.60 8.53 -18.62
CA PRO A 344 -10.23 9.58 -17.67
C PRO A 344 -9.99 9.05 -16.25
N GLY A 345 -10.85 8.16 -15.75
CA GLY A 345 -10.66 7.53 -14.43
C GLY A 345 -9.40 6.67 -14.41
N LEU A 346 -9.21 5.82 -15.42
CA LEU A 346 -8.01 4.97 -15.54
C LEU A 346 -6.69 5.76 -15.49
N ARG A 347 -6.63 6.92 -16.17
CA ARG A 347 -5.43 7.77 -16.17
C ARG A 347 -5.05 8.25 -14.77
N ILE A 348 -6.04 8.43 -13.90
CA ILE A 348 -5.82 8.92 -12.54
C ILE A 348 -5.48 7.75 -11.61
N VAL A 349 -6.29 6.68 -11.62
CA VAL A 349 -6.27 5.67 -10.55
C VAL A 349 -5.57 4.35 -10.91
N SER A 350 -5.13 4.17 -12.16
CA SER A 350 -4.45 2.93 -12.55
C SER A 350 -3.19 2.69 -11.74
N ARG A 351 -2.98 1.43 -11.37
CA ARG A 351 -1.77 0.92 -10.68
C ARG A 351 -0.52 1.11 -11.54
N ASP A 352 -0.65 1.14 -12.87
CA ASP A 352 0.48 1.35 -13.78
C ASP A 352 1.16 2.72 -13.60
N ASN A 353 0.46 3.72 -13.04
CA ASN A 353 1.05 5.02 -12.70
C ASN A 353 2.26 4.90 -11.75
N ALA A 354 2.22 3.95 -10.82
CA ALA A 354 3.30 3.71 -9.87
C ALA A 354 4.35 2.71 -10.39
N ARG A 355 4.14 2.11 -11.56
CA ARG A 355 4.95 0.99 -12.06
C ARG A 355 5.84 1.36 -13.25
N THR A 356 5.68 2.57 -13.78
CA THR A 356 6.61 3.08 -14.79
C THR A 356 8.04 3.05 -14.23
N PRO A 357 9.05 2.79 -15.08
CA PRO A 357 10.43 2.65 -14.63
C PRO A 357 10.93 3.82 -13.78
N VAL A 358 11.68 3.52 -12.72
CA VAL A 358 12.37 4.55 -11.92
C VAL A 358 13.31 5.35 -12.82
N GLN A 359 13.29 6.67 -12.63
CA GLN A 359 14.00 7.63 -13.48
C GLN A 359 15.39 7.92 -12.89
N TRP A 360 16.41 7.16 -13.32
CA TRP A 360 17.77 7.28 -12.76
C TRP A 360 18.52 8.52 -13.26
N ASP A 361 18.47 8.78 -14.56
CA ASP A 361 19.12 9.92 -15.20
C ASP A 361 18.32 10.42 -16.43
N ASP A 362 18.91 11.37 -17.18
CA ASP A 362 18.32 11.99 -18.37
C ASP A 362 18.67 11.26 -19.69
N SER A 363 19.32 10.10 -19.61
CA SER A 363 19.65 9.30 -20.79
C SER A 363 18.41 8.59 -21.37
N PRO A 364 18.46 8.12 -22.63
CA PRO A 364 17.33 7.36 -23.21
C PRO A 364 16.92 6.18 -22.33
N GLY A 365 15.62 6.12 -22.00
CA GLY A 365 15.09 5.12 -21.06
C GLY A 365 15.35 5.46 -19.59
N ALA A 366 15.69 6.71 -19.28
CA ALA A 366 16.02 7.23 -17.95
C ALA A 366 17.10 6.43 -17.20
N GLY A 367 18.05 5.83 -17.92
CA GLY A 367 19.08 4.97 -17.33
C GLY A 367 18.55 3.65 -16.74
N PHE A 368 17.27 3.34 -16.88
CA PHE A 368 16.65 2.14 -16.33
C PHE A 368 17.07 0.85 -17.05
N SER A 369 17.15 0.92 -18.38
CA SER A 369 17.52 -0.23 -19.22
C SER A 369 18.16 0.25 -20.51
N SER A 370 19.12 -0.51 -21.03
CA SER A 370 19.66 -0.32 -22.37
C SER A 370 18.75 -0.86 -23.48
N GLY A 371 17.70 -1.62 -23.12
CA GLY A 371 16.69 -2.16 -24.01
C GLY A 371 15.32 -1.50 -23.82
N ALA A 372 14.29 -2.05 -24.47
CA ALA A 372 12.92 -1.59 -24.25
C ALA A 372 12.46 -1.96 -22.82
N ALA A 373 11.94 -0.98 -22.09
CA ALA A 373 11.29 -1.21 -20.81
C ALA A 373 9.92 -1.88 -21.00
N TRP A 374 9.49 -2.63 -19.98
CA TRP A 374 8.22 -3.37 -19.99
C TRP A 374 6.98 -2.47 -19.89
N LEU A 375 7.14 -1.29 -19.27
CA LEU A 375 6.25 -0.14 -19.31
C LEU A 375 7.00 1.09 -19.84
N PRO A 376 6.32 2.07 -20.44
CA PRO A 376 6.96 3.28 -20.91
C PRO A 376 7.56 4.09 -19.76
N VAL A 377 8.72 4.69 -20.02
CA VAL A 377 9.37 5.67 -19.13
C VAL A 377 8.63 6.99 -19.24
N ASN A 378 8.37 7.65 -18.11
CA ASN A 378 7.72 8.96 -18.13
C ASN A 378 8.55 9.96 -18.96
N PRO A 379 7.95 10.69 -19.93
CA PRO A 379 8.67 11.69 -20.71
C PRO A 379 9.36 12.77 -19.86
N ASN A 380 8.87 13.04 -18.64
CA ASN A 380 9.46 14.01 -17.73
C ASN A 380 10.78 13.57 -17.07
N HIS A 381 11.31 12.37 -17.36
CA HIS A 381 12.60 11.93 -16.81
C HIS A 381 13.78 12.84 -17.12
N VAL A 382 13.69 13.63 -18.20
CA VAL A 382 14.71 14.63 -18.55
C VAL A 382 14.85 15.75 -17.51
N THR A 383 13.83 15.98 -16.68
CA THR A 383 13.86 16.95 -15.58
C THR A 383 13.76 16.30 -14.21
N ILE A 384 12.95 15.26 -14.07
CA ILE A 384 12.74 14.52 -12.82
C ILE A 384 13.57 13.24 -12.90
N ASN A 385 14.74 13.20 -12.29
CA ASN A 385 15.53 11.97 -12.20
C ASN A 385 16.48 11.99 -11.00
N ALA A 386 16.94 10.82 -10.58
CA ALA A 386 17.81 10.67 -9.42
C ALA A 386 19.11 11.47 -9.55
N ALA A 387 19.76 11.47 -10.72
CA ALA A 387 21.00 12.23 -10.92
C ALA A 387 20.82 13.74 -10.67
N ALA A 388 19.75 14.33 -11.19
CA ALA A 388 19.40 15.73 -10.96
C ALA A 388 19.02 16.01 -9.50
N GLN A 389 18.16 15.16 -8.91
CA GLN A 389 17.71 15.32 -7.52
C GLN A 389 18.85 15.14 -6.50
N VAL A 390 19.81 14.24 -6.75
CA VAL A 390 20.96 14.05 -5.87
C VAL A 390 21.95 15.23 -5.97
N ALA A 391 22.10 15.82 -7.15
CA ALA A 391 23.03 16.94 -7.38
C ALA A 391 22.55 18.28 -6.81
N ASP A 392 21.24 18.50 -6.73
CA ASP A 392 20.64 19.72 -6.21
C ASP A 392 20.35 19.62 -4.70
N PRO A 393 21.04 20.36 -3.81
CA PRO A 393 20.83 20.29 -2.36
C PRO A 393 19.44 20.77 -1.90
N ASP A 394 18.69 21.48 -2.74
CA ASP A 394 17.33 21.94 -2.45
C ASP A 394 16.25 21.03 -3.08
N SER A 395 16.62 19.84 -3.54
CA SER A 395 15.72 18.89 -4.20
C SER A 395 14.74 18.20 -3.25
N VAL A 396 13.73 17.53 -3.83
CA VAL A 396 12.80 16.65 -3.09
C VAL A 396 13.59 15.54 -2.38
N PHE A 397 14.60 14.98 -3.03
CA PHE A 397 15.45 13.93 -2.45
C PHE A 397 16.15 14.39 -1.16
N HIS A 398 16.80 15.56 -1.18
CA HIS A 398 17.46 16.08 0.03
C HIS A 398 16.45 16.58 1.07
N TYR A 399 15.21 16.92 0.68
CA TYR A 399 14.13 17.16 1.62
C TYR A 399 13.73 15.88 2.39
N TYR A 400 13.45 14.78 1.68
CA TYR A 400 13.19 13.47 2.30
C TYR A 400 14.35 13.02 3.18
N ARG A 401 15.60 13.18 2.71
CA ARG A 401 16.79 12.86 3.51
C ARG A 401 16.83 13.61 4.84
N ARG A 402 16.45 14.89 4.86
CA ARG A 402 16.36 15.69 6.10
C ARG A 402 15.22 15.22 7.01
N LEU A 403 14.06 14.87 6.46
CA LEU A 403 12.95 14.30 7.23
C LEU A 403 13.33 12.96 7.90
N ILE A 404 14.04 12.09 7.16
CA ILE A 404 14.54 10.80 7.68
C ILE A 404 15.57 11.03 8.79
N ALA A 405 16.52 11.95 8.58
CA ALA A 405 17.50 12.31 9.61
C ALA A 405 16.80 12.83 10.88
N LEU A 406 15.83 13.73 10.72
CA LEU A 406 15.07 14.27 11.84
C LEU A 406 14.35 13.18 12.63
N ARG A 407 13.71 12.20 11.97
CA ARG A 407 13.08 11.06 12.66
C ARG A 407 14.06 10.21 13.48
N HIS A 408 15.30 10.05 13.01
CA HIS A 408 16.33 9.29 13.74
C HIS A 408 16.98 10.09 14.87
N GLU A 409 17.02 11.42 14.76
CA GLU A 409 17.73 12.31 15.70
C GLU A 409 16.80 12.93 16.75
N ASP A 410 15.50 13.01 16.49
CA ASP A 410 14.51 13.67 17.34
C ASP A 410 13.40 12.71 17.82
N PRO A 411 13.42 12.31 19.10
CA PRO A 411 12.38 11.46 19.69
C PRO A 411 10.96 12.04 19.59
N VAL A 412 10.79 13.37 19.52
CA VAL A 412 9.45 13.98 19.41
C VAL A 412 8.76 13.56 18.10
N VAL A 413 9.52 13.41 17.01
CA VAL A 413 8.99 12.92 15.73
C VAL A 413 8.57 11.46 15.81
N CYS A 414 9.33 10.63 16.53
CA CYS A 414 9.02 9.21 16.63
C CYS A 414 7.87 8.94 17.60
N GLU A 415 7.99 9.42 18.83
CA GLU A 415 7.19 8.97 19.98
C GLU A 415 6.15 9.99 20.43
N GLY A 416 6.28 11.26 20.04
CA GLY A 416 5.43 12.34 20.54
C GLY A 416 3.93 12.10 20.33
N GLU A 417 3.12 12.53 21.28
CA GLU A 417 1.67 12.48 21.20
C GLU A 417 1.17 13.41 20.11
N PHE A 418 0.24 12.93 19.27
CA PHE A 418 -0.35 13.68 18.18
C PHE A 418 -1.59 14.46 18.64
N GLU A 419 -1.72 15.72 18.22
CA GLU A 419 -2.93 16.52 18.43
C GLU A 419 -3.27 17.34 17.18
N LEU A 420 -4.44 17.09 16.58
CA LEU A 420 -4.96 17.87 15.45
C LEU A 420 -5.51 19.22 15.93
N LEU A 421 -5.06 20.34 15.34
CA LEU A 421 -5.43 21.68 15.80
C LEU A 421 -6.52 22.36 14.97
N LEU A 422 -6.54 22.11 13.65
CA LEU A 422 -7.49 22.74 12.71
C LEU A 422 -8.33 21.69 11.98
N PRO A 423 -9.24 20.99 12.69
CA PRO A 423 -9.95 19.85 12.13
C PRO A 423 -10.89 20.20 10.98
N THR A 424 -11.43 21.43 10.95
CA THR A 424 -12.44 21.85 9.96
C THR A 424 -11.93 22.93 8.99
N ASP A 425 -10.64 23.28 9.05
CA ASP A 425 -10.09 24.26 8.11
C ASP A 425 -9.90 23.59 6.74
N PRO A 426 -10.43 24.14 5.64
CA PRO A 426 -10.36 23.50 4.33
C PRO A 426 -9.02 23.69 3.61
N VAL A 427 -8.10 24.50 4.15
CA VAL A 427 -6.85 24.89 3.49
C VAL A 427 -5.61 24.55 4.32
N VAL A 428 -5.63 24.85 5.62
CA VAL A 428 -4.44 24.73 6.49
C VAL A 428 -4.55 23.48 7.36
N HIS A 429 -3.63 22.53 7.17
CA HIS A 429 -3.43 21.40 8.06
C HIS A 429 -2.42 21.77 9.14
N ALA A 430 -2.86 21.73 10.40
CA ALA A 430 -1.98 21.94 11.54
C ALA A 430 -2.21 20.89 12.63
N PHE A 431 -1.11 20.37 13.18
CA PHE A 431 -1.11 19.43 14.30
C PHE A 431 0.16 19.59 15.14
N THR A 432 0.16 19.06 16.36
CA THR A 432 1.36 18.98 17.19
C THR A 432 1.85 17.57 17.40
N ARG A 433 3.14 17.43 17.71
CA ARG A 433 3.76 16.26 18.31
C ARG A 433 4.40 16.68 19.62
N THR A 434 3.96 16.12 20.75
CA THR A 434 4.44 16.53 22.08
C THR A 434 5.10 15.37 22.81
N LEU A 435 6.31 15.57 23.34
CA LEU A 435 7.00 14.59 24.20
C LEU A 435 7.70 15.32 25.36
N GLY A 436 7.18 15.13 26.57
CA GLY A 436 7.68 15.85 27.74
C GLY A 436 7.48 17.36 27.60
N ALA A 437 8.57 18.12 27.72
CA ALA A 437 8.55 19.59 27.60
C ALA A 437 8.80 20.11 26.17
N GLU A 438 8.99 19.21 25.21
CA GLU A 438 9.27 19.55 23.81
C GLU A 438 8.03 19.31 22.95
N ARG A 439 7.74 20.24 22.04
CA ARG A 439 6.63 20.16 21.11
C ARG A 439 7.07 20.56 19.71
N LEU A 440 6.64 19.80 18.71
CA LEU A 440 6.70 20.20 17.32
C LEU A 440 5.31 20.66 16.87
N LEU A 441 5.21 21.88 16.33
CA LEU A 441 4.04 22.38 15.62
C LEU A 441 4.27 22.22 14.12
N VAL A 442 3.44 21.43 13.46
CA VAL A 442 3.44 21.24 12.01
C VAL A 442 2.32 22.08 11.41
N VAL A 443 2.62 22.88 10.39
CA VAL A 443 1.63 23.63 9.61
C VAL A 443 1.89 23.45 8.12
N ALA A 444 0.82 23.22 7.35
CA ALA A 444 0.88 22.94 5.92
C ALA A 444 -0.31 23.59 5.19
N ASN A 445 -0.04 24.37 4.14
CA ASN A 445 -1.05 24.98 3.28
C ASN A 445 -1.35 24.07 2.07
N PHE A 446 -2.49 23.40 2.03
CA PHE A 446 -2.92 22.54 0.92
C PHE A 446 -3.68 23.33 -0.15
N SER A 447 -3.14 24.48 -0.58
CA SER A 447 -3.71 25.26 -1.67
C SER A 447 -2.65 25.92 -2.54
N GLY A 448 -3.05 26.26 -3.77
CA GLY A 448 -2.27 27.07 -4.70
C GLY A 448 -2.24 28.57 -4.38
N ASP A 449 -2.87 28.99 -3.28
CA ASP A 449 -3.01 30.39 -2.87
C ASP A 449 -2.27 30.67 -1.55
N VAL A 450 -2.01 31.94 -1.26
CA VAL A 450 -1.49 32.34 0.06
C VAL A 450 -2.60 32.19 1.10
N ALA A 451 -2.34 31.43 2.16
CA ALA A 451 -3.24 31.24 3.30
C ALA A 451 -2.75 32.00 4.54
N GLN A 452 -3.68 32.47 5.38
CA GLN A 452 -3.34 32.98 6.71
C GLN A 452 -3.42 31.83 7.70
N CYS A 453 -2.34 31.57 8.46
CA CYS A 453 -2.39 30.57 9.52
C CYS A 453 -3.20 31.12 10.71
N PRO A 454 -4.27 30.45 11.16
CA PRO A 454 -5.08 30.90 12.28
C PRO A 454 -4.43 30.59 13.64
N ILE A 455 -3.28 29.90 13.66
CA ILE A 455 -2.50 29.56 14.85
C ILE A 455 -1.26 30.45 14.90
N GLU A 456 -0.83 30.79 16.11
CA GLU A 456 0.44 31.49 16.31
C GLU A 456 1.63 30.61 15.90
N LEU A 457 2.42 31.12 14.94
CA LEU A 457 3.65 30.48 14.48
C LEU A 457 4.83 31.02 15.29
N ASP A 458 5.14 30.37 16.40
CA ASP A 458 6.29 30.66 17.27
C ASP A 458 7.23 29.45 17.40
N GLY A 459 8.40 29.69 18.00
CA GLY A 459 9.44 28.66 18.16
C GLY A 459 10.50 28.67 17.05
N GLU A 460 11.40 27.68 17.11
CA GLU A 460 12.49 27.51 16.15
C GLU A 460 12.04 26.68 14.95
N ILE A 461 12.27 27.14 13.72
CA ILE A 461 11.96 26.35 12.53
C ILE A 461 12.96 25.19 12.43
N VAL A 462 12.43 23.96 12.50
CA VAL A 462 13.20 22.71 12.37
C VAL A 462 13.35 22.32 10.90
N ILE A 463 12.27 22.43 10.13
CA ILE A 463 12.28 22.21 8.69
C ILE A 463 11.16 23.03 8.03
N ALA A 464 11.43 23.54 6.83
CA ALA A 464 10.46 24.22 5.98
C ALA A 464 10.80 23.97 4.51
N ASN A 465 9.78 23.88 3.65
CA ASN A 465 10.02 23.69 2.21
C ASN A 465 10.33 25.00 1.46
N TYR A 466 10.17 26.14 2.12
CA TYR A 466 10.71 27.42 1.65
C TYR A 466 11.85 27.91 2.54
N ARG A 467 12.87 28.52 1.92
CA ARG A 467 14.07 29.02 2.63
C ARG A 467 13.79 30.17 3.60
N GLU A 468 12.85 31.05 3.26
CA GLU A 468 12.51 32.23 4.06
C GLU A 468 11.01 32.24 4.41
N PRO A 469 10.59 31.57 5.49
CA PRO A 469 9.22 31.63 6.01
C PRO A 469 8.75 33.06 6.32
N THR A 470 7.51 33.40 5.95
CA THR A 470 6.97 34.77 6.03
C THR A 470 5.91 34.91 7.11
N GLY A 471 6.30 35.27 8.34
CA GLY A 471 5.36 35.57 9.43
C GLY A 471 4.22 34.55 9.54
N GLN A 472 2.98 35.02 9.70
CA GLN A 472 1.77 34.20 9.80
C GLN A 472 1.19 33.74 8.44
N SER A 473 1.70 34.27 7.33
CA SER A 473 1.23 33.91 5.99
C SER A 473 1.94 32.65 5.51
N LEU A 474 1.19 31.67 5.02
CA LEU A 474 1.71 30.48 4.34
C LEU A 474 1.55 30.67 2.83
N ARG A 475 2.64 30.54 2.08
CA ARG A 475 2.65 30.53 0.60
C ARG A 475 1.97 29.28 0.05
N PRO A 476 1.65 29.26 -1.25
CA PRO A 476 1.13 28.06 -1.91
C PRO A 476 1.95 26.83 -1.56
N TRP A 477 1.28 25.76 -1.12
CA TRP A 477 1.93 24.49 -0.74
C TRP A 477 3.06 24.60 0.31
N GLU A 478 3.09 25.66 1.11
CA GLU A 478 4.12 25.83 2.13
C GLU A 478 3.88 24.92 3.34
N ALA A 479 4.93 24.19 3.75
CA ALA A 479 4.98 23.40 4.97
C ALA A 479 6.11 23.88 5.87
N ARG A 480 5.82 23.98 7.18
CA ARG A 480 6.77 24.40 8.21
C ARG A 480 6.58 23.55 9.46
N VAL A 481 7.69 23.23 10.12
CA VAL A 481 7.72 22.56 11.42
C VAL A 481 8.49 23.44 12.40
N TYR A 482 7.84 23.81 13.50
CA TYR A 482 8.41 24.64 14.55
C TYR A 482 8.62 23.81 15.82
N ARG A 483 9.75 23.99 16.49
CA ARG A 483 10.01 23.47 17.84
C ARG A 483 9.65 24.52 18.88
N GLN A 484 8.83 24.12 19.82
CA GLN A 484 8.34 24.88 20.95
C GLN A 484 8.75 24.19 22.25
N ARG A 485 8.96 24.97 23.31
CA ARG A 485 9.10 24.46 24.68
C ARG A 485 7.80 24.71 25.42
N ILE A 486 7.29 23.68 26.08
CA ILE A 486 6.14 23.78 26.97
C ILE A 486 6.67 23.97 28.40
N ASP A 487 6.16 24.99 29.09
CA ASP A 487 6.50 25.30 30.49
C ASP A 487 5.84 24.36 31.50
#